data_AF-A0A2K3ME31-F1
#
_entry.id   AF-A0A2K3ME31-F1
#
_cell.length_a   1.000
_cell.length_b   1.000
_cell.length_c   1.000
_cell.angle_alpha   90.00
_cell.angle_beta   90.00
_cell.angle_gamma   90.00
#
_symmetry.space_group_name_H-M   'P 1'
#
loop_
_entity.id
_entity.type
_entity.pdbx_description
1 polymer ?
#
loop_
_entity_poly.entity_id
_entity_poly.type
_entity_poly.pdbx_seq_one_letter_code
_entity_poly.pdbx_strand_id
1 'polypeptide(L)'
;MLLEDLGGALLVWVFNNGISHHDEVNTSSISPFVQEALDSIEFARGSTMSRWGSLRASMGHPEPFDLRFVAIGNEDCGKLYYEGNYMKFYEAIRHTYPDIQIISNCDGSVHPLNHPTDIYDYHIYTNSKDMFSKYTKFDNSPRSGPKAFVSEYVVWKEDAGAGSLYAAMAEAAFLIGIEKNSDAVSMVAYAPLLFKHK
;
A
#
# COMPACT_ATOMS: atom_id res chain seq x y z
N MET A 1 -7.25 -1.62 17.61
CA MET A 1 -8.64 -1.50 18.09
C MET A 1 -9.64 -1.77 16.97
N LEU A 2 -9.99 -0.83 16.08
CA LEU A 2 -11.04 -1.08 15.06
C LEU A 2 -10.81 -2.35 14.20
N LEU A 3 -9.58 -2.61 13.76
CA LEU A 3 -9.26 -3.79 12.94
C LEU A 3 -9.47 -5.12 13.68
N GLU A 4 -9.22 -5.12 14.98
CA GLU A 4 -9.40 -6.29 15.84
C GLU A 4 -10.90 -6.55 16.04
N ASP A 5 -11.69 -5.48 16.17
CA ASP A 5 -13.15 -5.54 16.26
C ASP A 5 -13.79 -6.03 14.94
N LEU A 6 -13.16 -5.77 13.79
CA LEU A 6 -13.60 -6.20 12.46
C LEU A 6 -13.22 -7.66 12.13
N GLY A 7 -12.79 -8.46 13.11
CA GLY A 7 -12.54 -9.89 12.93
C GLY A 7 -11.20 -10.22 12.26
N GLY A 8 -10.18 -9.40 12.47
CA GLY A 8 -8.82 -9.68 11.99
C GLY A 8 -8.53 -9.16 10.58
N ALA A 9 -9.12 -8.01 10.21
CA ALA A 9 -8.73 -7.31 9.00
C ALA A 9 -7.22 -7.01 9.02
N LEU A 10 -6.53 -7.36 7.93
CA LEU A 10 -5.09 -7.12 7.80
C LEU A 10 -4.87 -5.66 7.39
N LEU A 11 -4.02 -4.96 8.13
CA LEU A 11 -3.67 -3.57 7.83
C LEU A 11 -2.36 -3.48 7.05
N VAL A 12 -2.36 -2.56 6.09
CA VAL A 12 -1.16 -2.03 5.44
C VAL A 12 -0.83 -0.70 6.10
N TRP A 13 0.34 -0.61 6.74
CA TRP A 13 0.81 0.64 7.34
C TRP A 13 1.68 1.40 6.35
N VAL A 14 1.22 2.57 5.90
CA VAL A 14 1.87 3.36 4.85
C VAL A 14 2.78 4.42 5.46
N PHE A 15 4.05 4.42 5.09
CA PHE A 15 5.03 5.41 5.53
C PHE A 15 5.20 6.54 4.52
N ASN A 16 5.40 7.75 5.02
CA ASN A 16 5.93 8.83 4.19
C ASN A 16 7.44 8.57 3.96
N ASN A 17 7.81 8.27 2.71
CA ASN A 17 9.19 8.01 2.28
C ASN A 17 9.94 9.29 1.87
N GLY A 18 9.47 10.46 2.33
CA GLY A 18 10.01 11.77 1.97
C GLY A 18 9.57 12.24 0.58
N ILE A 19 8.53 11.63 0.00
CA ILE A 19 7.97 12.00 -1.30
C ILE A 19 6.52 12.42 -1.16
N SER A 20 6.14 13.50 -1.85
CA SER A 20 4.75 13.91 -2.09
C SER A 20 4.58 14.34 -3.54
N HIS A 21 3.36 14.63 -3.98
CA HIS A 21 3.10 15.19 -5.31
C HIS A 21 3.92 16.46 -5.61
N HIS A 22 4.25 17.26 -4.58
CA HIS A 22 4.86 18.57 -4.76
C HIS A 22 6.30 18.67 -4.25
N ASP A 23 6.70 17.79 -3.33
CA ASP A 23 7.98 17.91 -2.64
C ASP A 23 8.75 16.57 -2.62
N GLU A 24 10.06 16.68 -2.45
CA GLU A 24 10.95 15.54 -2.24
C GLU A 24 12.07 15.87 -1.25
N VAL A 25 12.28 14.98 -0.29
CA VAL A 25 13.41 15.03 0.63
C VAL A 25 14.58 14.30 -0.01
N ASN A 26 15.73 14.98 -0.08
CA ASN A 26 16.97 14.40 -0.56
C ASN A 26 17.34 13.16 0.28
N THR A 27 17.77 12.08 -0.37
CA THR A 27 18.13 10.81 0.28
C THR A 27 19.18 10.95 1.38
N SER A 28 20.08 11.92 1.32
CA SER A 28 21.05 12.19 2.39
C SER A 28 20.42 12.70 3.69
N SER A 29 19.18 13.20 3.64
CA SER A 29 18.42 13.75 4.75
C SER A 29 17.23 12.88 5.18
N ILE A 30 17.08 11.67 4.62
CA ILE A 30 15.89 10.83 4.85
C ILE A 30 15.92 10.06 6.18
N SER A 31 17.08 9.95 6.83
CA SER A 31 17.28 9.14 8.04
C SER A 31 16.26 9.39 9.17
N PRO A 32 15.82 10.63 9.47
CA PRO A 32 14.78 10.85 10.47
C PRO A 32 13.46 10.15 10.14
N PHE A 33 13.04 10.16 8.86
CA PHE A 33 11.80 9.50 8.42
C PHE A 33 11.90 7.97 8.54
N VAL A 34 13.09 7.42 8.26
CA VAL A 34 13.36 5.99 8.47
C VAL A 34 13.23 5.62 9.94
N GLN A 35 13.77 6.45 10.85
CA GLN A 35 13.64 6.21 12.28
C GLN A 35 12.18 6.30 12.74
N GLU A 36 11.40 7.28 12.25
CA GLU A 36 9.97 7.38 12.56
C GLU A 36 9.18 6.15 12.11
N ALA A 37 9.51 5.59 10.93
CA ALA A 37 8.90 4.34 10.49
C ALA A 37 9.23 3.18 11.44
N LEU A 38 10.50 3.00 11.82
CA LEU A 38 10.91 1.96 12.78
C LEU A 38 10.26 2.13 14.15
N ASP A 39 10.20 3.37 14.64
CA ASP A 39 9.57 3.75 15.90
C ASP A 39 8.07 3.42 15.88
N SER A 40 7.39 3.69 14.76
CA SER A 40 5.97 3.35 14.61
C SER A 40 5.72 1.83 14.51
N ILE A 41 6.65 1.07 13.90
CA ILE A 41 6.59 -0.40 13.93
C ILE A 41 6.86 -0.90 15.35
N GLU A 42 7.80 -0.31 16.10
CA GLU A 42 8.02 -0.68 17.51
C GLU A 42 6.81 -0.34 18.37
N PHE A 43 6.13 0.79 18.11
CA PHE A 43 4.86 1.08 18.76
C PHE A 43 3.84 -0.03 18.48
N ALA A 44 3.72 -0.46 17.22
CA ALA A 44 2.74 -1.46 16.82
C ALA A 44 3.06 -2.88 17.32
N ARG A 45 4.33 -3.30 17.27
CA ARG A 45 4.75 -4.70 17.50
C ARG A 45 5.65 -4.91 18.72
N GLY A 46 6.22 -3.85 19.27
CA GLY A 46 7.21 -3.93 20.34
C GLY A 46 6.65 -4.50 21.65
N SER A 47 7.56 -5.06 22.46
CA SER A 47 7.23 -5.53 23.80
C SER A 47 6.83 -4.36 24.71
N THR A 48 6.07 -4.64 25.76
CA THR A 48 5.71 -3.62 26.76
C THR A 48 6.92 -3.05 27.52
N MET A 49 8.11 -3.63 27.37
CA MET A 49 9.38 -3.16 27.93
C MET A 49 10.17 -2.23 26.99
N SER A 50 9.79 -2.17 25.71
CA SER A 50 10.45 -1.26 24.76
C SER A 50 9.88 0.16 24.87
N ARG A 51 10.58 1.13 24.29
CA ARG A 51 10.18 2.54 24.40
C ARG A 51 8.78 2.74 23.84
N TRP A 52 8.55 2.35 22.59
CA TRP A 52 7.27 2.59 21.94
C TRP A 52 6.21 1.54 22.28
N GLY A 53 6.61 0.29 22.57
CA GLY A 53 5.68 -0.74 23.02
C GLY A 53 5.14 -0.48 24.44
N SER A 54 5.94 0.08 25.34
CA SER A 54 5.46 0.54 26.66
C SER A 54 4.45 1.68 26.54
N LEU A 55 4.63 2.59 25.57
CA LEU A 55 3.67 3.64 25.28
C LEU A 55 2.33 3.04 24.79
N ARG A 56 2.35 2.11 23.83
CA ARG A 56 1.15 1.38 23.38
C ARG A 56 0.41 0.73 24.56
N ALA A 57 1.15 0.05 25.44
CA ALA A 57 0.58 -0.57 26.63
C ALA A 57 -0.05 0.44 27.59
N SER A 58 0.60 1.58 27.83
CA SER A 58 0.07 2.64 28.69
C SER A 58 -1.20 3.30 28.12
N MET A 59 -1.38 3.24 26.80
CA MET A 59 -2.58 3.71 26.10
C MET A 59 -3.74 2.69 26.14
N GLY A 60 -3.58 1.59 26.90
CA GLY A 60 -4.63 0.59 27.12
C GLY A 60 -4.56 -0.61 26.19
N HIS A 61 -3.49 -0.76 25.40
CA HIS A 61 -3.34 -1.89 24.47
C HIS A 61 -1.96 -2.57 24.65
N PRO A 62 -1.80 -3.46 25.64
CA PRO A 62 -0.51 -4.09 25.93
C PRO A 62 -0.07 -5.10 24.85
N GLU A 63 -1.02 -5.74 24.16
CA GLU A 63 -0.72 -6.77 23.16
C GLU A 63 -0.17 -6.15 21.86
N PRO A 64 0.82 -6.76 21.19
CA PRO A 64 1.23 -6.35 19.84
C PRO A 64 0.10 -6.44 18.83
N PHE A 65 0.02 -5.47 17.90
CA PHE A 65 -0.84 -5.60 16.72
C PHE A 65 -0.26 -6.60 15.72
N ASP A 66 -1.15 -7.28 14.99
CA ASP A 66 -0.79 -8.16 13.87
C ASP A 66 -0.44 -7.37 12.60
N LEU A 67 0.70 -6.67 12.65
CA LEU A 67 1.23 -5.88 11.54
C LEU A 67 2.12 -6.74 10.64
N ARG A 68 1.55 -7.20 9.52
CA ARG A 68 2.24 -8.07 8.55
C ARG A 68 2.73 -7.32 7.29
N PHE A 69 2.14 -6.16 6.99
CA PHE A 69 2.40 -5.42 5.76
C PHE A 69 2.71 -3.96 6.05
N VAL A 70 3.74 -3.43 5.38
CA VAL A 70 4.05 -2.01 5.35
C VAL A 70 4.25 -1.54 3.91
N ALA A 71 3.82 -0.34 3.59
CA ALA A 71 4.06 0.29 2.30
C ALA A 71 5.00 1.48 2.47
N ILE A 72 5.99 1.62 1.57
CA ILE A 72 6.98 2.70 1.62
C ILE A 72 6.61 3.73 0.55
N GLY A 73 6.02 4.84 0.97
CA GLY A 73 5.51 5.89 0.10
C GLY A 73 4.13 5.60 -0.46
N ASN A 74 3.61 6.58 -1.21
CA ASN A 74 2.33 6.51 -1.91
C ASN A 74 2.46 7.31 -3.22
N GLU A 75 2.17 6.67 -4.36
CA GLU A 75 2.32 7.26 -5.71
C GLU A 75 3.71 7.90 -5.96
N ASP A 76 3.88 8.61 -7.08
CA ASP A 76 5.08 9.42 -7.36
C ASP A 76 6.42 8.65 -7.38
N CYS A 77 6.40 7.37 -7.71
CA CYS A 77 7.61 6.56 -7.75
C CYS A 77 8.65 6.99 -8.80
N GLY A 78 8.24 7.80 -9.78
CA GLY A 78 9.12 8.36 -10.82
C GLY A 78 9.94 9.56 -10.37
N LYS A 79 9.81 9.97 -9.10
CA LYS A 79 10.50 11.14 -8.55
C LYS A 79 11.98 10.88 -8.26
N LEU A 80 12.78 11.93 -8.31
CA LEU A 80 14.24 11.85 -8.37
C LEU A 80 14.84 11.09 -7.18
N TYR A 81 14.33 11.34 -5.97
CA TYR A 81 14.87 10.75 -4.75
C TYR A 81 14.13 9.48 -4.31
N TYR A 82 13.10 9.05 -5.03
CA TYR A 82 12.27 7.92 -4.62
C TYR A 82 13.09 6.65 -4.39
N GLU A 83 13.87 6.20 -5.39
CA GLU A 83 14.60 4.93 -5.31
C GLU A 83 15.62 4.94 -4.16
N GLY A 84 16.35 6.04 -4.01
CA GLY A 84 17.31 6.23 -2.92
C GLY A 84 16.63 6.22 -1.55
N ASN A 85 15.49 6.89 -1.42
CA ASN A 85 14.73 6.91 -0.17
C ASN A 85 14.17 5.52 0.13
N TYR A 86 13.48 4.89 -0.84
CA TYR A 86 12.92 3.55 -0.71
C TYR A 86 13.95 2.55 -0.19
N MET A 87 15.16 2.54 -0.77
CA MET A 87 16.21 1.61 -0.35
C MET A 87 16.62 1.80 1.12
N LYS A 88 16.66 3.04 1.63
CA LYS A 88 16.95 3.31 3.05
C LYS A 88 15.89 2.74 3.99
N PHE A 89 14.62 2.87 3.64
CA PHE A 89 13.54 2.25 4.41
C PHE A 89 13.56 0.73 4.30
N TYR A 90 13.69 0.20 3.08
CA TYR A 90 13.69 -1.23 2.81
C TYR A 90 14.78 -1.95 3.60
N GLU A 91 16.02 -1.46 3.55
CA GLU A 91 17.16 -2.05 4.27
C GLU A 91 16.93 -2.04 5.79
N ALA A 92 16.48 -0.91 6.34
CA ALA A 92 16.28 -0.73 7.78
C ALA A 92 15.14 -1.62 8.31
N ILE A 93 14.01 -1.66 7.60
CA ILE A 93 12.84 -2.47 7.98
C ILE A 93 13.18 -3.95 7.81
N ARG A 94 13.78 -4.36 6.68
CA ARG A 94 14.13 -5.76 6.44
C ARG A 94 15.14 -6.28 7.48
N HIS A 95 16.07 -5.43 7.91
CA HIS A 95 17.04 -5.79 8.94
C HIS A 95 16.38 -6.01 10.30
N THR A 96 15.45 -5.14 10.69
CA THR A 96 14.85 -5.13 12.04
C THR A 96 13.64 -6.06 12.16
N TYR A 97 12.85 -6.16 11.10
CA TYR A 97 11.58 -6.89 11.03
C TYR A 97 11.52 -7.74 9.74
N PRO A 98 12.37 -8.78 9.62
CA PRO A 98 12.51 -9.53 8.37
C PRO A 98 11.23 -10.28 7.95
N ASP A 99 10.30 -10.49 8.88
CA ASP A 99 9.02 -11.16 8.67
C ASP A 99 7.91 -10.25 8.10
N ILE A 100 8.08 -8.92 8.16
CA ILE A 100 7.13 -7.97 7.56
C ILE A 100 7.28 -7.99 6.05
N GLN A 101 6.15 -8.06 5.34
CA GLN A 101 6.12 -7.88 3.90
C GLN A 101 6.13 -6.40 3.54
N ILE A 102 7.05 -6.02 2.65
CA ILE A 102 7.26 -4.63 2.22
C ILE A 102 6.64 -4.43 0.84
N ILE A 103 5.80 -3.39 0.74
CA ILE A 103 5.11 -2.97 -0.47
C ILE A 103 5.81 -1.74 -1.06
N SER A 104 6.19 -1.85 -2.33
CA SER A 104 6.67 -0.75 -3.16
C SER A 104 5.50 0.07 -3.69
N ASN A 105 5.63 1.39 -3.80
CA ASN A 105 4.64 2.23 -4.48
C ASN A 105 4.76 2.22 -6.04
N CYS A 106 5.76 1.52 -6.59
CA CYS A 106 5.99 1.44 -8.04
C CYS A 106 5.13 0.36 -8.71
N ASP A 107 4.56 0.66 -9.88
CA ASP A 107 3.86 -0.35 -10.70
C ASP A 107 4.83 -1.34 -11.36
N GLY A 108 4.78 -2.61 -10.93
CA GLY A 108 5.52 -3.74 -11.52
C GLY A 108 4.72 -4.58 -12.52
N SER A 109 3.52 -4.15 -12.93
CA SER A 109 2.57 -4.97 -13.71
C SER A 109 2.98 -5.23 -15.15
N VAL A 110 3.87 -4.41 -15.71
CA VAL A 110 4.34 -4.51 -17.11
C VAL A 110 5.84 -4.75 -17.17
N HIS A 111 6.61 -4.03 -16.36
CA HIS A 111 8.06 -4.11 -16.32
C HIS A 111 8.53 -4.50 -14.92
N PRO A 112 9.58 -5.33 -14.81
CA PRO A 112 10.20 -5.63 -13.53
C PRO A 112 10.68 -4.35 -12.82
N LEU A 113 10.50 -4.32 -11.51
CA LEU A 113 11.06 -3.26 -10.66
C LEU A 113 12.58 -3.36 -10.61
N ASN A 114 13.26 -2.22 -10.50
CA ASN A 114 14.72 -2.14 -10.40
C ASN A 114 15.25 -2.22 -8.95
N HIS A 115 14.35 -2.36 -7.98
CA HIS A 115 14.66 -2.47 -6.55
C HIS A 115 13.89 -3.66 -5.93
N PRO A 116 14.37 -4.25 -4.81
CA PRO A 116 13.69 -5.36 -4.17
C PRO A 116 12.36 -4.93 -3.55
N THR A 117 11.37 -5.82 -3.51
CA THR A 117 10.10 -5.66 -2.78
C THR A 117 9.40 -7.03 -2.69
N ASP A 118 8.52 -7.23 -1.71
CA ASP A 118 7.71 -8.46 -1.62
C ASP A 118 6.44 -8.35 -2.47
N ILE A 119 5.86 -7.15 -2.48
CA ILE A 119 4.63 -6.78 -3.20
C ILE A 119 4.85 -5.41 -3.85
N TYR A 120 4.15 -5.13 -4.94
CA TYR A 120 4.15 -3.81 -5.57
C TYR A 120 2.74 -3.24 -5.64
N ASP A 121 2.63 -1.91 -5.60
CA ASP A 121 1.35 -1.21 -5.64
C ASP A 121 0.91 -0.87 -7.07
N TYR A 122 -0.40 -0.87 -7.31
CA TYR A 122 -1.04 -0.49 -8.55
C TYR A 122 -2.29 0.36 -8.28
N HIS A 123 -2.29 1.59 -8.81
CA HIS A 123 -3.41 2.51 -8.71
C HIS A 123 -4.09 2.69 -10.07
N ILE A 124 -5.42 2.80 -10.07
CA ILE A 124 -6.20 3.19 -11.25
C ILE A 124 -7.41 4.05 -10.89
N TYR A 125 -7.38 5.29 -11.37
CA TYR A 125 -8.49 6.25 -11.33
C TYR A 125 -8.91 6.58 -12.75
N THR A 126 -10.07 6.08 -13.19
CA THR A 126 -10.47 6.22 -14.60
C THR A 126 -11.99 6.29 -14.77
N ASN A 127 -12.47 6.45 -16.00
CA ASN A 127 -13.92 6.41 -16.27
C ASN A 127 -14.41 4.97 -16.46
N SER A 128 -15.73 4.75 -16.44
CA SER A 128 -16.34 3.41 -16.51
C SER A 128 -15.94 2.65 -17.78
N LYS A 129 -15.84 3.35 -18.92
CA LYS A 129 -15.51 2.71 -20.20
C LYS A 129 -14.09 2.15 -20.18
N ASP A 130 -13.13 2.94 -19.70
CA ASP A 130 -11.75 2.49 -19.59
C ASP A 130 -11.61 1.40 -18.51
N MET A 131 -12.21 1.58 -17.32
CA MET A 131 -12.19 0.57 -16.25
C MET A 131 -12.73 -0.78 -16.73
N PHE A 132 -13.90 -0.79 -17.39
CA PHE A 132 -14.49 -2.00 -17.97
C PHE A 132 -13.53 -2.69 -18.97
N SER A 133 -12.75 -1.91 -19.72
CA SER A 133 -11.77 -2.45 -20.67
C SER A 133 -10.51 -3.04 -20.03
N LYS A 134 -10.26 -2.81 -18.74
CA LYS A 134 -9.07 -3.29 -18.01
C LYS A 134 -9.21 -4.70 -17.41
N TYR A 135 -10.27 -5.45 -17.73
CA TYR A 135 -10.45 -6.83 -17.26
C TYR A 135 -9.29 -7.78 -17.63
N THR A 136 -8.43 -7.42 -18.60
CA THR A 136 -7.23 -8.18 -18.97
C THR A 136 -5.92 -7.52 -18.52
N LYS A 137 -5.95 -6.48 -17.66
CA LYS A 137 -4.77 -5.69 -17.29
C LYS A 137 -3.61 -6.55 -16.75
N PHE A 138 -3.92 -7.58 -15.98
CA PHE A 138 -2.94 -8.46 -15.35
C PHE A 138 -2.70 -9.79 -16.09
N ASP A 139 -3.36 -10.03 -17.23
CA ASP A 139 -3.24 -11.29 -17.99
C ASP A 139 -1.79 -11.59 -18.40
N ASN A 140 -1.00 -10.55 -18.67
CA ASN A 140 0.41 -10.66 -19.09
C ASN A 140 1.40 -10.22 -18.01
N SER A 141 0.94 -9.93 -16.79
CA SER A 141 1.86 -9.52 -15.72
C SER A 141 2.83 -10.65 -15.35
N PRO A 142 4.09 -10.34 -15.02
CA PRO A 142 5.07 -11.36 -14.66
C PRO A 142 4.58 -12.27 -13.53
N ARG A 143 4.71 -13.59 -13.71
CA ARG A 143 4.41 -14.60 -12.66
C ARG A 143 5.64 -14.98 -11.82
N SER A 144 6.79 -14.41 -12.16
CA SER A 144 8.01 -14.47 -11.39
C SER A 144 8.26 -13.09 -10.77
N GLY A 145 8.39 -13.02 -9.45
CA GLY A 145 8.62 -11.77 -8.73
C GLY A 145 7.45 -11.39 -7.81
N PRO A 146 7.41 -10.12 -7.35
CA PRO A 146 6.37 -9.64 -6.44
C PRO A 146 5.00 -9.64 -7.10
N LYS A 147 3.96 -9.94 -6.32
CA LYS A 147 2.56 -9.81 -6.74
C LYS A 147 2.10 -8.36 -6.60
N ALA A 148 1.01 -8.02 -7.29
CA ALA A 148 0.34 -6.73 -7.14
C ALA A 148 -0.50 -6.67 -5.86
N PHE A 149 -0.47 -5.52 -5.21
CA PHE A 149 -1.58 -4.98 -4.43
C PHE A 149 -2.23 -3.91 -5.29
N VAL A 150 -3.49 -4.11 -5.68
CA VAL A 150 -4.29 -3.05 -6.31
C VAL A 150 -4.85 -2.19 -5.19
N SER A 151 -4.04 -1.29 -4.61
CA SER A 151 -4.41 -0.59 -3.38
C SER A 151 -5.48 0.48 -3.59
N GLU A 152 -5.59 1.01 -4.81
CA GLU A 152 -6.58 1.99 -5.18
C GLU A 152 -7.13 1.68 -6.59
N TYR A 153 -8.39 1.24 -6.66
CA TYR A 153 -9.13 1.21 -7.93
C TYR A 153 -10.46 1.94 -7.78
N VAL A 154 -10.78 2.79 -8.76
CA VAL A 154 -12.04 3.52 -8.76
C VAL A 154 -12.42 4.07 -10.13
N VAL A 155 -13.71 3.98 -10.43
CA VAL A 155 -14.36 4.87 -11.40
C VAL A 155 -14.67 6.18 -10.71
N TRP A 156 -14.09 7.28 -11.18
CA TRP A 156 -14.18 8.60 -10.55
C TRP A 156 -14.93 9.64 -11.41
N LYS A 157 -15.20 10.81 -10.81
CA LYS A 157 -15.84 11.99 -11.44
C LYS A 157 -17.27 11.75 -11.92
N GLU A 158 -17.60 12.14 -13.16
CA GLU A 158 -18.97 12.22 -13.65
C GLU A 158 -19.67 10.85 -13.65
N ASP A 159 -18.93 9.80 -14.00
CA ASP A 159 -19.44 8.43 -14.07
C ASP A 159 -19.79 7.85 -12.69
N ALA A 160 -19.04 8.25 -11.66
CA ALA A 160 -19.20 7.78 -10.29
C ALA A 160 -20.42 8.42 -9.62
N GLY A 161 -20.57 9.74 -9.78
CA GLY A 161 -21.62 10.52 -9.11
C GLY A 161 -21.61 10.30 -7.58
N ALA A 162 -22.77 9.93 -7.02
CA ALA A 162 -22.91 9.51 -5.62
C ALA A 162 -22.94 7.98 -5.45
N GLY A 163 -22.41 7.24 -6.42
CA GLY A 163 -22.63 5.82 -6.63
C GLY A 163 -23.55 5.59 -7.83
N SER A 164 -23.03 4.91 -8.85
CA SER A 164 -23.70 4.67 -10.11
C SER A 164 -23.64 3.18 -10.46
N LEU A 165 -24.75 2.61 -10.94
CA LEU A 165 -24.76 1.23 -11.45
C LEU A 165 -23.76 1.07 -12.60
N TYR A 166 -23.58 2.10 -13.43
CA TYR A 166 -22.66 2.06 -14.55
C TYR A 166 -21.20 1.94 -14.08
N ALA A 167 -20.82 2.72 -13.06
CA ALA A 167 -19.51 2.62 -12.41
C ALA A 167 -19.31 1.24 -11.76
N ALA A 168 -20.30 0.77 -11.00
CA ALA A 168 -20.25 -0.52 -10.31
C ALA A 168 -20.08 -1.70 -11.29
N MET A 169 -20.75 -1.67 -12.45
CA MET A 169 -20.59 -2.69 -13.49
C MET A 169 -19.18 -2.67 -14.12
N ALA A 170 -18.61 -1.49 -14.33
CA ALA A 170 -17.26 -1.35 -14.86
C ALA A 170 -16.20 -1.88 -13.88
N GLU A 171 -16.34 -1.54 -12.60
CA GLU A 171 -15.48 -2.02 -11.52
C GLU A 171 -15.62 -3.53 -11.31
N ALA A 172 -16.83 -4.09 -11.39
CA ALA A 172 -17.04 -5.53 -11.33
C ALA A 172 -16.32 -6.29 -12.46
N ALA A 173 -16.33 -5.76 -13.69
CA ALA A 173 -15.59 -6.35 -14.81
C ALA A 173 -14.08 -6.34 -14.57
N PHE A 174 -13.55 -5.25 -14.00
CA PHE A 174 -12.14 -5.15 -13.61
C PHE A 174 -11.79 -6.17 -12.49
N LEU A 175 -12.64 -6.31 -11.47
CA LEU A 175 -12.45 -7.26 -10.37
C LEU A 175 -12.48 -8.72 -10.84
N ILE A 176 -13.32 -9.08 -11.81
CA ILE A 176 -13.29 -10.42 -12.44
C ILE A 176 -11.92 -10.67 -13.08
N GLY A 177 -11.35 -9.66 -13.72
CA GLY A 177 -10.00 -9.69 -14.25
C GLY A 177 -8.94 -9.93 -13.18
N ILE A 178 -9.07 -9.26 -12.03
CA ILE A 178 -8.20 -9.45 -10.86
C ILE A 178 -8.32 -10.87 -10.31
N GLU A 179 -9.53 -11.37 -10.09
CA GLU A 179 -9.77 -12.71 -9.53
C GLU A 179 -9.19 -13.82 -10.42
N LYS A 180 -9.40 -13.70 -11.75
CA LYS A 180 -8.79 -14.57 -12.76
C LYS A 180 -7.26 -14.60 -12.67
N ASN A 181 -6.65 -13.48 -12.26
CA ASN A 181 -5.21 -13.29 -12.16
C ASN A 181 -4.72 -13.27 -10.69
N SER A 182 -5.39 -13.98 -9.78
CA SER A 182 -5.01 -14.09 -8.35
C SER A 182 -3.63 -14.76 -8.13
N ASP A 183 -3.08 -15.38 -9.16
CA ASP A 183 -1.69 -15.82 -9.19
C ASP A 183 -0.69 -14.66 -9.33
N ALA A 184 -1.08 -13.51 -9.88
CA ALA A 184 -0.28 -12.28 -9.97
C ALA A 184 -0.75 -11.14 -9.05
N VAL A 185 -2.00 -11.14 -8.58
CA VAL A 185 -2.54 -10.11 -7.68
C VAL A 185 -2.89 -10.75 -6.34
N SER A 186 -2.37 -10.21 -5.23
CA SER A 186 -2.58 -10.75 -3.88
C SER A 186 -3.60 -9.98 -3.05
N MET A 187 -3.80 -8.69 -3.33
CA MET A 187 -4.65 -7.80 -2.53
C MET A 187 -5.32 -6.78 -3.44
N VAL A 188 -6.51 -6.30 -3.05
CA VAL A 188 -7.24 -5.25 -3.76
C VAL A 188 -8.03 -4.40 -2.76
N ALA A 189 -8.07 -3.08 -2.96
CA ALA A 189 -8.84 -2.14 -2.15
C ALA A 189 -9.45 -1.02 -3.00
N TYR A 190 -10.73 -0.73 -2.74
CA TYR A 190 -11.45 0.38 -3.36
C TYR A 190 -11.07 1.71 -2.69
N ALA A 191 -10.96 2.79 -3.47
CA ALA A 191 -10.61 4.10 -2.94
C ALA A 191 -11.51 5.23 -3.48
N PRO A 192 -11.94 6.20 -2.65
CA PRO A 192 -11.85 6.21 -1.19
C PRO A 192 -12.94 5.33 -0.54
N LEU A 193 -12.65 4.73 0.62
CA LEU A 193 -13.62 3.90 1.36
C LEU A 193 -14.82 4.68 1.89
N LEU A 194 -14.60 5.92 2.34
CA LEU A 194 -15.62 6.76 2.95
C LEU A 194 -15.80 8.05 2.15
N PHE A 195 -17.05 8.44 1.95
CA PHE A 195 -17.45 9.72 1.37
C PHE A 195 -18.18 10.57 2.41
N LYS A 196 -17.91 11.89 2.41
CA LYS A 196 -18.65 12.84 3.23
C LYS A 196 -19.77 13.48 2.42
N HIS A 197 -21.01 13.16 2.76
CA HIS A 197 -22.17 13.92 2.27
C HIS A 197 -22.02 15.40 2.64
N LYS A 198 -22.17 16.28 1.64
CA LYS A 198 -22.27 17.73 1.84
C LYS A 198 -23.67 18.11 2.32
#